data_AF-A0AAW5EI74-F1
#
_entry.id   AF-A0AAW5EI74-F1
#
_cell.length_a   1.000
_cell.length_b   1.000
_cell.length_c   1.000
_cell.angle_alpha   90.00
_cell.angle_beta   90.00
_cell.angle_gamma   90.00
#
_symmetry.space_group_name_H-M   'P 1'
#
loop_
_entity.id
_entity.type
_entity.pdbx_description
1 polymer ?
#
loop_
_entity_poly.entity_id
_entity_poly.type
_entity_poly.pdbx_seq_one_letter_code
_entity_poly.pdbx_strand_id
1 'polypeptide(L)'
;MIGTDLHNAKDENGIFYVRELYQRALDKGGFVTFHFTKPQPNGENTIAEKTAYSYLIPNADDLWISTGVYKDTLEPYIDRSLEELLSFFSKSFFKTVLFSIIFILIIIPFI
;
A
#
# COMPACT_ATOMS: atom_id res chain seq x y z
N MET A 1 1.69 23.36 11.20
CA MET A 1 0.23 23.32 11.48
C MET A 1 -0.09 23.22 12.98
N ILE A 2 0.87 23.40 13.89
CA ILE A 2 0.60 23.30 15.33
C ILE A 2 -0.21 24.51 15.78
N GLY A 3 -1.28 24.28 16.56
CA GLY A 3 -2.15 25.34 17.09
C GLY A 3 -3.15 25.93 16.07
N THR A 4 -3.28 25.34 14.89
CA THR A 4 -4.26 25.75 13.87
C THR A 4 -5.43 24.78 13.84
N ASP A 5 -6.65 25.30 13.75
CA ASP A 5 -7.83 24.47 13.50
C ASP A 5 -7.81 23.95 12.05
N LEU A 6 -7.76 22.61 11.92
CA LEU A 6 -7.75 21.91 10.63
C LEU A 6 -9.13 21.30 10.32
N HIS A 7 -10.18 21.64 11.05
CA HIS A 7 -11.53 21.12 10.81
C HIS A 7 -11.96 21.32 9.36
N ASN A 8 -11.66 22.47 8.73
CA ASN A 8 -12.01 22.73 7.32
C ASN A 8 -10.94 22.30 6.31
N ALA A 9 -9.82 21.71 6.74
CA ALA A 9 -8.77 21.27 5.83
C ALA A 9 -9.26 20.13 4.93
N LYS A 10 -8.97 20.23 3.63
CA LYS A 10 -9.30 19.23 2.62
C LYS A 10 -8.04 18.77 1.91
N ASP A 11 -8.05 17.54 1.43
CA ASP A 11 -7.12 17.11 0.40
C ASP A 11 -7.56 17.61 -0.99
N GLU A 12 -6.77 17.30 -2.02
CA GLU A 12 -7.06 17.68 -3.42
C GLU A 12 -8.36 17.06 -3.98
N ASN A 13 -8.87 16.00 -3.36
CA ASN A 13 -10.13 15.35 -3.72
C ASN A 13 -11.31 15.87 -2.89
N GLY A 14 -11.09 16.86 -2.02
CA GLY A 14 -12.12 17.49 -1.20
C GLY A 14 -12.44 16.75 0.10
N ILE A 15 -11.67 15.74 0.48
CA ILE A 15 -11.87 14.94 1.71
C ILE A 15 -11.43 15.76 2.92
N PHE A 16 -12.35 15.95 3.87
CA PHE A 16 -12.06 16.57 5.18
C PHE A 16 -11.32 15.59 6.10
N TYR A 17 -10.07 15.25 5.78
CA TYR A 17 -9.35 14.15 6.40
C TYR A 17 -9.24 14.26 7.94
N VAL A 18 -9.12 15.47 8.51
CA VAL A 18 -9.08 15.65 9.97
C VAL A 18 -10.42 15.33 10.63
N ARG A 19 -11.56 15.71 10.01
CA ARG A 19 -12.90 15.37 10.53
C ARG A 19 -13.15 13.88 10.48
N GLU A 20 -12.83 13.27 9.33
CA GLU A 20 -13.02 11.84 9.12
C GLU A 20 -12.19 11.04 10.11
N LEU A 21 -10.91 11.39 10.30
CA LEU A 21 -10.05 10.73 11.28
C LEU A 21 -10.55 10.93 12.71
N TYR A 22 -10.98 12.15 13.07
CA TYR A 22 -11.56 12.37 14.39
C TYR A 22 -12.82 11.53 14.61
N GLN A 23 -13.71 11.43 13.63
CA GLN A 23 -14.90 10.58 13.70
C GLN A 23 -14.51 9.10 13.88
N ARG A 24 -13.53 8.60 13.13
CA ARG A 24 -13.04 7.22 13.32
C ARG A 24 -12.42 7.01 14.70
N ALA A 25 -11.71 8.00 15.24
CA ALA A 25 -11.18 7.92 16.60
C ALA A 25 -12.29 7.77 17.65
N LEU A 26 -13.39 8.51 17.50
CA LEU A 26 -14.58 8.40 18.36
C LEU A 26 -15.26 7.03 18.24
N ASP A 27 -15.26 6.44 17.05
CA ASP A 27 -15.86 5.13 16.75
C ASP A 27 -14.99 3.94 17.20
N LYS A 28 -14.12 4.14 18.21
CA LYS A 28 -13.13 3.16 18.69
C LYS A 28 -12.14 2.73 17.62
N GLY A 29 -11.83 3.65 16.73
CA GLY A 29 -10.81 3.56 15.72
C GLY A 29 -11.29 3.14 14.34
N GLY A 30 -10.51 3.53 13.34
CA GLY A 30 -10.81 3.21 11.96
C GLY A 30 -9.85 3.88 10.98
N PHE A 31 -9.97 3.46 9.71
CA PHE A 31 -9.12 3.91 8.62
C PHE A 31 -9.78 5.03 7.80
N VAL A 32 -8.96 5.96 7.32
CA VAL A 32 -9.33 6.99 6.35
C VAL A 32 -8.23 7.06 5.29
N THR A 33 -8.62 7.10 4.02
CA THR A 33 -7.70 7.26 2.89
C THR A 33 -7.89 8.64 2.27
N PHE A 34 -6.79 9.37 2.10
CA PHE A 34 -6.76 10.75 1.58
C PHE A 34 -5.38 11.08 1.00
N HIS A 35 -5.27 12.16 0.24
CA HIS A 35 -4.00 12.63 -0.32
C HIS A 35 -3.30 13.57 0.65
N PHE A 36 -2.01 13.35 0.89
CA PHE A 36 -1.24 14.16 1.84
C PHE A 36 0.21 14.35 1.40
N THR A 37 0.84 15.39 1.92
CA THR A 37 2.23 15.72 1.64
C THR A 37 3.15 14.62 2.17
N LYS A 38 3.96 14.02 1.29
CA LYS A 38 4.97 13.01 1.58
C LYS A 38 6.37 13.59 1.37
N PRO A 39 7.21 13.67 2.41
CA PRO A 39 8.60 14.10 2.26
C PRO A 39 9.42 13.05 1.50
N GLN A 40 10.26 13.53 0.59
CA GLN A 40 11.16 12.72 -0.23
C GLN A 40 12.59 12.76 0.32
N PRO A 41 13.43 11.75 0.04
CA PRO A 41 14.83 11.73 0.49
C PRO A 41 15.66 12.91 -0.02
N ASN A 42 15.29 13.51 -1.15
CA ASN A 42 15.95 14.69 -1.72
C ASN A 42 15.53 16.01 -1.03
N GLY A 43 14.68 15.96 -0.01
CA GLY A 43 14.18 17.12 0.72
C GLY A 43 12.96 17.80 0.08
N GLU A 44 12.52 17.34 -1.09
CA GLU A 44 11.29 17.82 -1.73
C GLU A 44 10.06 17.15 -1.12
N ASN A 45 8.89 17.70 -1.42
CA ASN A 45 7.61 17.13 -1.03
C ASN A 45 6.82 16.74 -2.28
N THR A 46 6.18 15.58 -2.23
CA THR A 46 5.17 15.18 -3.22
C THR A 46 3.81 15.02 -2.54
N ILE A 47 2.74 14.94 -3.32
CA ILE A 47 1.43 14.52 -2.85
C ILE A 47 1.27 13.04 -3.18
N ALA A 48 0.85 12.25 -2.19
CA ALA A 48 0.62 10.82 -2.36
C ALA A 48 -0.61 10.36 -1.56
N GLU A 49 -1.27 9.31 -2.04
CA GLU A 49 -2.37 8.65 -1.34
C GLU A 49 -1.86 8.00 -0.04
N LYS A 50 -2.46 8.38 1.08
CA LYS A 50 -2.15 7.89 2.42
C LYS A 50 -3.38 7.21 3.02
N THR A 51 -3.19 6.03 3.58
CA THR A 51 -4.20 5.39 4.44
C THR A 51 -3.75 5.50 5.89
N ALA A 52 -4.54 6.18 6.72
CA ALA A 52 -4.25 6.41 8.13
C ALA A 52 -5.30 5.78 9.03
N TYR A 53 -4.84 5.22 10.14
CA TYR A 53 -5.67 4.77 11.25
C TYR A 53 -5.65 5.81 12.36
N SER A 54 -6.76 5.98 13.05
CA SER A 54 -6.90 6.91 14.18
C SER A 54 -7.56 6.25 15.37
N TYR A 55 -7.28 6.75 16.57
CA TYR A 55 -7.83 6.22 17.82
C TYR A 55 -7.86 7.30 18.91
N LEU A 56 -8.89 7.30 19.75
CA LEU A 56 -9.00 8.19 20.90
C LEU A 56 -8.08 7.72 22.03
N ILE A 57 -7.28 8.62 22.61
CA ILE A 57 -6.41 8.28 23.73
C ILE A 57 -7.27 8.24 25.01
N PRO A 58 -7.35 7.09 25.71
CA PRO A 58 -8.15 6.99 26.92
C PRO A 58 -7.64 7.93 28.01
N ASN A 59 -8.55 8.60 28.71
CA ASN A 59 -8.26 9.51 29.84
C ASN A 59 -7.40 10.73 29.45
N ALA A 60 -7.55 11.26 28.24
CA ALA A 60 -6.74 12.36 27.73
C ALA A 60 -7.57 13.48 27.07
N ASP A 61 -8.65 13.94 27.71
CA ASP A 61 -9.42 15.14 27.31
C ASP A 61 -9.63 15.31 25.79
N ASP A 62 -10.31 14.34 25.17
CA ASP A 62 -10.60 14.28 23.72
C ASP A 62 -9.38 14.27 22.78
N LEU A 63 -8.19 14.02 23.31
CA LEU A 63 -6.99 13.81 22.51
C LEU A 63 -7.09 12.50 21.75
N TRP A 64 -6.82 12.56 20.46
CA TRP A 64 -6.74 11.40 19.57
C TRP A 64 -5.42 11.42 18.82
N ILE A 65 -5.00 10.24 18.38
CA ILE A 65 -3.78 10.05 17.61
C ILE A 65 -4.10 9.37 16.30
N SER A 66 -3.33 9.68 15.26
CA SER A 66 -3.36 8.93 14.01
C SER A 66 -1.96 8.65 13.49
N THR A 67 -1.85 7.56 12.75
CA THR A 67 -0.65 7.19 11.99
C THR A 67 -1.08 6.57 10.66
N GLY A 68 -0.23 6.60 9.64
CA GLY A 68 -0.60 6.07 8.34
C GLY A 68 0.58 5.86 7.42
N VAL A 69 0.34 5.08 6.37
CA VAL A 69 1.31 4.71 5.35
C VAL A 69 0.89 5.26 4.00
N TYR A 70 1.86 5.70 3.20
CA TYR A 70 1.61 6.06 1.81
C TYR A 70 1.57 4.81 0.95
N LYS A 71 0.59 4.72 0.06
CA LYS A 71 0.34 3.53 -0.77
C LYS A 71 1.51 3.16 -1.67
N ASP A 72 2.14 4.17 -2.26
CA ASP A 72 3.33 4.05 -3.10
C ASP A 72 4.54 3.42 -2.37
N THR A 73 4.55 3.45 -1.04
CA THR A 73 5.59 2.78 -0.23
C THR A 73 5.53 1.26 -0.37
N LEU A 74 4.36 0.71 -0.70
CA LEU A 74 4.16 -0.74 -0.87
C LEU A 74 4.44 -1.22 -2.29
N GLU A 75 4.43 -0.33 -3.29
CA GLU A 75 4.59 -0.69 -4.70
C GLU A 75 5.87 -1.50 -4.98
N PRO A 76 7.06 -1.12 -4.49
CA PRO A 76 8.28 -1.90 -4.74
C PRO A 76 8.23 -3.33 -4.19
N TYR A 77 7.49 -3.55 -3.09
CA TYR A 77 7.33 -4.89 -2.51
C TYR A 77 6.39 -5.75 -3.36
N ILE A 78 5.33 -5.14 -3.91
CA ILE A 78 4.40 -5.80 -4.83
C ILE A 78 5.14 -6.18 -6.10
N ASP A 79 5.86 -5.23 -6.71
CA ASP A 79 6.59 -5.44 -7.96
C ASP A 79 7.62 -6.56 -7.82
N ARG A 80 8.41 -6.54 -6.75
CA ARG A 80 9.38 -7.61 -6.46
C ARG A 80 8.70 -8.97 -6.31
N SER A 81 7.59 -9.04 -5.57
CA SER A 81 6.86 -10.30 -5.37
C SER A 81 6.31 -10.85 -6.70
N LEU A 82 5.86 -9.96 -7.59
CA LEU A 82 5.40 -10.32 -8.93
C LEU A 82 6.55 -10.80 -9.82
N GLU A 83 7.69 -10.12 -9.80
CA GLU A 83 8.89 -10.54 -10.54
C GLU A 83 9.37 -11.93 -10.10
N GLU A 84 9.45 -12.17 -8.78
CA GLU A 84 9.83 -13.46 -8.22
C GLU A 84 8.87 -14.57 -8.68
N LEU A 85 7.56 -14.30 -8.63
CA LEU A 85 6.52 -15.22 -9.08
C LEU A 85 6.61 -15.51 -10.59
N LEU A 86 6.77 -14.49 -11.43
CA LEU A 86 6.91 -14.66 -12.89
C LEU A 86 8.20 -15.41 -13.24
N SER A 87 9.28 -15.18 -12.51
CA SER A 87 10.55 -15.89 -12.69
C SER A 87 10.42 -17.38 -12.32
N PHE A 88 9.64 -17.70 -11.30
CA PHE A 88 9.35 -19.07 -10.90
C PHE A 88 8.51 -19.79 -11.96
N PHE A 89 7.45 -19.15 -12.46
CA PHE A 89 6.60 -19.72 -13.50
C PHE A 89 7.38 -19.92 -14.81
N SER A 90 8.12 -18.93 -15.27
CA SER A 90 8.91 -19.05 -16.51
C SER A 90 9.94 -20.18 -16.44
N LYS A 91 10.73 -20.26 -15.35
CA LYS A 91 11.70 -21.35 -15.15
C LYS A 91 11.03 -22.72 -15.13
N SER A 92 9.90 -22.84 -14.43
CA SER A 92 9.15 -24.10 -14.35
C SER A 92 8.56 -24.49 -15.71
N PHE A 93 7.99 -23.53 -16.45
CA PHE A 93 7.45 -23.74 -17.78
C PHE A 93 8.52 -24.23 -18.77
N PHE A 94 9.66 -23.54 -18.85
CA PHE A 94 10.75 -23.94 -19.75
C PHE A 94 11.34 -25.31 -19.40
N LYS A 95 11.46 -25.64 -18.10
CA LYS A 95 11.85 -26.98 -17.66
C LYS A 95 10.87 -28.04 -18.16
N THR A 96 9.57 -27.83 -17.93
CA THR A 96 8.54 -28.78 -18.35
C THR A 96 8.53 -28.97 -19.87
N VAL A 97 8.58 -27.88 -20.65
CA VAL A 97 8.63 -27.94 -22.11
C VAL A 97 9.85 -28.72 -22.60
N LEU A 98 11.03 -28.49 -22.00
CA LEU A 98 12.25 -29.22 -22.34
C LEU A 98 12.10 -30.72 -22.06
N PHE A 99 11.57 -31.09 -20.89
CA PHE A 99 11.29 -32.50 -20.55
C PHE A 99 10.30 -33.14 -21.52
N SER A 100 9.23 -32.42 -21.90
CA SER A 100 8.24 -32.91 -22.87
C SER A 100 8.85 -33.13 -24.26
N ILE A 101 9.69 -32.21 -24.73
CA ILE A 101 10.39 -32.36 -26.03
C ILE A 101 11.30 -33.59 -26.01
N ILE A 102 12.08 -33.77 -24.94
CA ILE A 102 12.97 -34.94 -24.78
C ILE A 102 12.15 -36.23 -24.76
N PHE A 103 11.04 -36.26 -24.03
CA PHE A 103 10.14 -37.41 -23.96
C PHE A 103 9.57 -37.79 -25.34
N ILE A 104 9.09 -36.79 -26.10
CA ILE A 104 8.59 -36.96 -27.47
C ILE A 104 9.69 -37.53 -28.38
N LEU A 105 10.89 -36.94 -28.37
CA LEU A 105 12.01 -37.36 -29.23
C LEU A 105 12.50 -38.77 -28.92
N ILE A 106 12.47 -39.19 -27.65
CA ILE A 106 12.95 -40.51 -27.23
C ILE A 106 11.90 -41.59 -27.45
N ILE A 107 10.61 -41.33 -27.18
CA ILE A 107 9.58 -42.37 -27.18
C ILE A 107 8.91 -42.54 -28.54
N ILE A 108 8.64 -41.46 -29.28
CA ILE A 108 7.93 -41.55 -30.57
C ILE A 108 8.64 -42.44 -31.60
N PRO A 109 9.98 -42.48 -31.72
CA PRO A 109 10.65 -43.37 -32.67
C PRO A 109 10.46 -44.87 -32.41
N PHE A 110 9.97 -45.27 -31.24
CA PHE A 110 9.80 -46.67 -30.83
C PHE A 110 8.32 -47.09 -30.72
N ILE A 111 7.39 -46.20 -31.12
CA ILE A 111 5.96 -46.48 -31.31
C ILE A 111 5.71 -46.61 -32.82
#